data_AF-A0A382DH72-F1
#
_entry.id   AF-A0A382DH72-F1
#
_cell.length_a   1.000
_cell.length_b   1.000
_cell.length_c   1.000
_cell.angle_alpha   90.00
_cell.angle_beta   90.00
_cell.angle_gamma   90.00
#
_symmetry.space_group_name_H-M   'P 1'
#
loop_
_entity.id
_entity.type
_entity.pdbx_description
1 polymer ?
#
loop_
_entity_poly.entity_id
_entity_poly.type
_entity_poly.pdbx_seq_one_letter_code
_entity_poly.pdbx_strand_id
1 'polypeptide(L)' 'MFNKKYKYSQWDDTQQIFDPTGEDIMDELSEALLSNSDVSRALRNLLQRGMQNDQGQRMQGLQEMLERIRGQRQ' A
#
# COMPACT_ATOMS: atom_id res chain seq x y z
N MET A 1 3.94 -33.88 24.75
CA MET A 1 5.03 -32.94 24.40
C MET A 1 5.67 -33.41 23.10
N PHE A 2 5.57 -32.66 22.00
CA PHE A 2 6.51 -32.83 20.88
C PHE A 2 7.02 -31.47 20.44
N ASN A 3 8.29 -31.25 20.81
CA ASN A 3 9.12 -30.12 20.49
C ASN A 3 9.64 -30.31 19.06
N LYS A 4 9.28 -29.41 18.13
CA LYS A 4 9.75 -29.45 16.73
C LYS A 4 11.16 -28.84 16.67
N LYS A 5 12.15 -29.63 16.23
CA LYS A 5 13.44 -29.10 15.77
C LYS A 5 13.35 -28.84 14.27
N TYR A 6 13.51 -27.57 13.88
CA TYR A 6 13.53 -27.11 12.49
C TYR A 6 14.97 -27.10 11.96
N LYS A 7 15.18 -27.61 10.73
CA LYS A 7 16.46 -27.59 10.00
C LYS A 7 16.43 -26.48 8.96
N TYR A 8 17.55 -25.77 8.81
CA TYR A 8 17.73 -24.69 7.84
C TYR A 8 18.55 -25.14 6.62
N SER A 9 18.21 -24.59 5.44
CA SER A 9 18.85 -24.84 4.14
C SER A 9 19.06 -23.52 3.36
N GLN A 10 20.05 -23.49 2.46
CA GLN A 10 20.39 -22.35 1.59
C GLN A 10 19.52 -22.29 0.31
N TRP A 11 19.50 -21.13 -0.37
CA TRP A 11 18.41 -20.62 -1.24
C TRP A 11 18.83 -20.46 -2.73
N ASP A 12 17.95 -20.81 -3.69
CA ASP A 12 18.22 -21.05 -5.12
C ASP A 12 17.00 -20.93 -6.11
N ASP A 13 15.95 -20.14 -5.81
CA ASP A 13 14.48 -20.31 -6.14
C ASP A 13 13.69 -21.02 -5.02
N THR A 14 14.34 -21.07 -3.86
CA THR A 14 14.02 -22.00 -2.78
C THR A 14 13.76 -21.37 -1.43
N GLN A 15 13.25 -20.14 -1.37
CA GLN A 15 12.36 -19.67 -0.31
C GLN A 15 11.43 -18.60 -0.91
N GLN A 16 10.12 -18.81 -0.82
CA GLN A 16 9.22 -17.66 -0.80
C GLN A 16 9.45 -17.03 0.58
N ILE A 17 9.90 -15.78 0.59
CA ILE A 17 9.83 -14.97 1.79
C ILE A 17 8.35 -15.00 2.17
N PHE A 18 8.07 -15.30 3.43
CA PHE A 18 6.82 -14.94 4.06
C PHE A 18 6.64 -13.43 3.85
N ASP A 19 6.01 -13.03 2.75
CA ASP A 19 5.71 -11.65 2.46
C ASP A 19 4.21 -11.62 2.20
N PRO A 20 3.42 -10.92 3.02
CA PRO A 20 2.01 -10.72 2.73
C PRO A 20 1.89 -10.26 1.28
N THR A 21 1.00 -10.89 0.51
CA THR A 21 0.74 -10.47 -0.85
C THR A 21 0.34 -8.99 -0.85
N GLY A 22 0.49 -8.28 -1.96
CA GLY A 22 0.04 -6.88 -2.04
C GLY A 22 -1.44 -6.73 -1.65
N GLU A 23 -2.24 -7.79 -1.80
CA GLU A 23 -3.62 -7.87 -1.33
C GLU A 23 -3.69 -8.03 0.20
N ASP A 24 -2.90 -8.93 0.80
CA ASP A 24 -2.84 -9.13 2.26
C ASP A 24 -2.36 -7.87 3.01
N ILE A 25 -1.39 -7.14 2.47
CA ILE A 25 -0.92 -5.86 3.04
C ILE A 25 -2.05 -4.84 2.97
N MET A 26 -2.78 -4.79 1.86
CA MET A 26 -3.87 -3.85 1.67
C MET A 26 -5.06 -4.20 2.55
N ASP A 27 -5.33 -5.48 2.79
CA ASP A 27 -6.38 -5.97 3.68
C ASP A 27 -6.06 -5.63 5.15
N GLU A 28 -4.84 -5.88 5.62
CA GLU A 28 -4.44 -5.55 6.99
C GLU A 28 -4.38 -4.02 7.22
N LEU A 29 -3.85 -3.26 6.25
CA LEU A 29 -3.90 -1.81 6.30
C LEU A 29 -5.35 -1.30 6.26
N SER A 30 -6.23 -1.96 5.52
CA SER A 30 -7.65 -1.60 5.47
C SER A 30 -8.31 -1.85 6.82
N GLU A 31 -8.09 -2.99 7.46
CA GLU A 31 -8.65 -3.34 8.77
C GLU A 31 -8.14 -2.39 9.86
N ALA A 32 -6.83 -2.10 9.87
CA ALA A 32 -6.20 -1.16 10.80
C ALA A 32 -6.67 0.30 10.59
N LEU A 33 -6.95 0.70 9.34
CA LEU A 33 -7.45 2.04 9.00
C LEU A 33 -8.99 2.14 9.18
N LEU A 34 -9.73 1.04 9.03
CA LEU A 34 -11.16 0.96 9.32
C LEU A 34 -11.40 0.97 10.83
N SER A 35 -10.50 0.41 11.63
CA SER A 35 -10.48 0.55 13.10
C SER A 35 -10.39 2.01 13.56
N ASN A 36 -9.87 2.93 12.74
CA ASN A 36 -9.81 4.36 13.01
C ASN A 36 -10.50 5.15 11.87
N SER A 37 -11.81 5.32 11.99
CA SER A 37 -12.70 5.95 10.99
C SER A 37 -12.20 7.27 10.41
N ASP A 38 -11.44 8.04 11.18
CA ASP A 38 -11.02 9.38 10.79
C ASP A 38 -9.72 9.38 9.97
N VAL A 39 -8.84 8.39 10.15
CA VAL A 39 -7.53 8.32 9.49
C VAL A 39 -7.66 7.78 8.06
N SER A 40 -8.42 6.69 7.88
CA SER A 40 -8.75 6.16 6.54
C SER A 40 -9.39 7.23 5.66
N ARG A 41 -10.31 8.00 6.23
CA ARG A 41 -11.02 9.09 5.56
C ARG A 41 -10.08 10.26 5.23
N ALA A 42 -9.20 10.63 6.15
CA ALA A 42 -8.20 11.67 5.93
C ALA A 42 -7.22 11.29 4.80
N LEU A 43 -6.70 10.06 4.82
CA LEU A 43 -5.79 9.56 3.80
C LEU A 43 -6.47 9.50 2.42
N ARG A 44 -7.71 9.00 2.36
CA ARG A 44 -8.49 8.97 1.11
C ARG A 44 -8.69 10.38 0.53
N ASN A 45 -9.04 11.35 1.37
CA ASN A 45 -9.20 12.73 0.94
C ASN A 45 -7.87 13.34 0.45
N LEU A 46 -6.76 13.06 1.14
CA LEU A 46 -5.42 13.51 0.76
C LEU A 46 -5.02 12.95 -0.60
N LEU A 47 -5.17 11.64 -0.81
CA LEU A 47 -4.83 10.97 -2.08
C LEU A 47 -5.72 11.43 -3.24
N GLN A 48 -7.01 11.71 -2.98
CA GLN A 48 -7.91 12.22 -4.02
C GLN A 48 -7.57 13.65 -4.46
N ARG A 49 -7.30 14.55 -3.50
CA ARG A 49 -7.07 15.99 -3.77
C ARG A 49 -5.62 16.32 -4.13
N GLY A 50 -4.69 15.44 -3.79
CA GLY A 50 -3.25 15.74 -3.81
C GLY A 50 -2.83 16.53 -2.57
N MET A 51 -1.52 16.78 -2.43
CA MET A 51 -0.95 17.55 -1.32
C MET A 51 0.06 18.57 -1.82
N GLN A 52 0.30 19.62 -1.05
CA GLN A 52 1.39 20.57 -1.29
C GLN A 52 2.51 20.26 -0.30
N ASN A 53 3.74 20.12 -0.77
CA ASN A 53 4.90 19.97 0.10
C ASN A 53 5.34 21.32 0.68
N ASP A 54 6.23 21.30 1.68
CA ASP A 54 6.74 22.51 2.36
C ASP A 54 7.50 23.47 1.43
N GLN A 55 7.92 22.97 0.26
CA GLN A 55 8.56 23.75 -0.79
C GLN A 55 7.54 24.37 -1.77
N GLY A 56 6.24 24.23 -1.50
CA GLY A 56 5.16 24.75 -2.33
C GLY A 56 4.87 23.91 -3.59
N GLN A 57 5.56 22.79 -3.80
CA GLN A 57 5.35 21.92 -4.95
C GLN A 57 4.09 21.08 -4.74
N ARG A 58 3.22 21.07 -5.76
CA ARG A 58 1.95 20.35 -5.74
C ARG A 58 2.16 18.91 -6.20
N MET A 59 1.90 17.96 -5.32
CA MET A 59 1.73 16.55 -5.67
C MET A 59 0.32 16.35 -6.22
N GLN A 60 0.24 15.84 -7.45
CA GLN A 60 -1.03 15.57 -8.12
C GLN A 60 -1.83 14.51 -7.36
N GLY A 61 -3.13 14.73 -7.25
CA GLY A 61 -4.05 13.72 -6.70
C GLY A 61 -4.35 12.61 -7.70
N LEU A 62 -4.91 11.50 -7.21
CA LEU A 62 -5.30 10.36 -8.05
C LEU A 62 -6.30 10.75 -9.15
N GLN A 63 -7.21 11.70 -8.87
CA GLN A 63 -8.17 12.17 -9.89
C GLN A 63 -7.46 12.81 -11.08
N GLU A 64 -6.50 13.68 -10.82
CA GLU A 64 -5.75 14.39 -11.87
C GLU A 64 -4.84 13.44 -12.66
N MET A 65 -4.23 12.46 -11.98
CA MET A 65 -3.45 11.41 -12.65
C MET A 65 -4.33 10.59 -13.59
N LEU A 66 -5.55 10.23 -13.16
CA LEU A 66 -6.50 9.50 -14.00
C LEU A 66 -6.96 10.33 -15.20
N GLU A 67 -7.22 11.62 -15.01
CA GLU A 67 -7.56 12.54 -16.10
C GLU A 67 -6.42 12.64 -17.13
N ARG A 68 -5.17 12.74 -16.65
CA ARG A 68 -4.00 12.75 -17.52
C ARG A 68 -3.87 11.47 -18.35
N ILE A 69 -4.05 10.30 -17.73
CA ILE A 69 -4.01 9.01 -18.44
C ILE A 69 -5.12 8.91 -19.48
N ARG A 70 -6.34 9.40 -19.15
CA ARG A 70 -7.46 9.43 -20.10
C ARG A 70 -7.18 10.36 -21.28
N GLY A 71 -6.55 11.51 -21.03
CA GLY A 71 -6.14 12.46 -22.07
C GLY A 71 -5.03 11.92 -22.97
N GLN A 72 -4.13 11.07 -22.47
CA GLN A 72 -3.08 10.42 -23.26
C GLN A 72 -3.59 9.31 -24.19
N ARG A 73 -4.82 8.84 -23.98
CA ARG A 73 -5.46 7.81 -24.81
C ARG A 73 -6.26 8.39 -25.99
N GLN A 74 -6.37 9.72 -26.08
CA GLN A 74 -6.96 10.45 -27.20
C GLN A 74 -5.85 10.95 -28.12
#